data_AF-A0A4U9VH74-F1
#
_entry.id   AF-A0A4U9VH74-F1
#
_cell.length_a   1.000
_cell.length_b   1.000
_cell.length_c   1.000
_cell.angle_alpha   90.00
_cell.angle_beta   90.00
_cell.angle_gamma   90.00
#
_symmetry.space_group_name_H-M   'P 1'
#
loop_
_entity.id
_entity.type
_entity.pdbx_description
1 polymer ?
#
loop_
_entity_poly.entity_id
_entity_poly.type
_entity_poly.pdbx_seq_one_letter_code
_entity_poly.pdbx_strand_id
1 'polypeptide(L)'
;MHLVFIDELGERSFAEVWATTFAKKTHTRHLEFKPNPPFGGASQGMGGYCGYPFHTGLKKYRADEQNRIVQIDIEHWRFESVEFFIDL
;
A
#
# COMPACT_ATOMS: atom_id res chain seq x y z
N MET A 1 4.23 -5.46 26.51
CA MET A 1 4.14 -6.36 25.35
C MET A 1 3.90 -5.47 24.14
N HIS A 2 4.89 -5.32 23.25
CA HIS A 2 4.73 -4.52 22.04
C HIS A 2 4.03 -5.41 21.01
N LEU A 3 2.73 -5.19 20.77
CA LEU A 3 2.05 -5.81 19.65
C LEU A 3 2.65 -5.24 18.36
N VAL A 4 3.18 -6.11 17.50
CA VAL A 4 3.68 -5.70 16.19
C VAL A 4 2.46 -5.64 15.28
N PHE A 5 2.33 -4.55 14.53
CA PHE A 5 1.19 -4.29 13.63
C PHE A 5 0.85 -5.49 12.73
N ILE A 6 1.87 -6.26 12.30
CA ILE A 6 1.72 -7.42 11.43
C ILE A 6 0.97 -8.57 12.09
N ASP A 7 1.09 -8.74 13.41
CA ASP A 7 0.46 -9.83 14.17
C ASP A 7 -1.06 -9.62 14.27
N GLU A 8 -1.49 -8.35 14.18
CA GLU A 8 -2.89 -7.95 14.21
C GLU A 8 -3.50 -7.86 12.80
N LEU A 9 -2.72 -7.95 11.73
CA LEU A 9 -3.26 -7.74 10.39
C LEU A 9 -4.24 -8.86 10.01
N GLY A 10 -3.84 -10.13 10.11
CA GLY A 10 -4.68 -11.26 9.72
C GLY A 10 -5.39 -11.03 8.38
N GLU A 11 -6.71 -11.22 8.35
CA GLU A 11 -7.58 -10.94 7.20
C GLU A 11 -8.21 -9.52 7.25
N ARG A 12 -7.81 -8.68 8.20
CA ARG A 12 -8.34 -7.33 8.40
C ARG A 12 -7.66 -6.32 7.49
N SER A 13 -8.36 -5.23 7.19
CA SER A 13 -7.74 -4.13 6.45
C SER A 13 -6.77 -3.34 7.34
N PHE A 14 -5.72 -2.75 6.73
CA PHE A 14 -4.80 -1.87 7.45
C PHE A 14 -5.53 -0.74 8.22
N ALA A 15 -6.54 -0.14 7.59
CA ALA A 15 -7.32 0.95 8.18
C ALA A 15 -8.13 0.48 9.40
N GLU A 16 -8.68 -0.74 9.34
CA GLU A 16 -9.41 -1.36 10.44
C GLU A 16 -8.48 -1.61 11.64
N VAL A 17 -7.30 -2.19 11.42
CA VAL A 17 -6.32 -2.44 12.50
C VAL A 17 -5.90 -1.13 13.18
N TRP A 18 -5.65 -0.07 12.42
CA TRP A 18 -5.38 1.25 12.99
C TRP A 18 -6.53 1.77 13.85
N ALA A 19 -7.77 1.62 13.38
CA ALA A 19 -8.95 2.08 14.08
C ALA A 19 -9.23 1.26 15.35
N THR A 20 -9.12 -0.06 15.31
CA THR A 20 -9.50 -0.95 16.42
C THR A 20 -8.38 -1.13 17.44
N THR A 21 -7.16 -1.38 16.98
CA THR A 21 -6.04 -1.75 17.86
C THR A 21 -5.32 -0.52 18.40
N PHE A 22 -5.18 0.52 17.57
CA PHE A 22 -4.43 1.72 17.91
C PHE A 22 -5.32 2.94 18.17
N ALA A 23 -6.65 2.78 18.10
CA ALA A 23 -7.64 3.84 18.28
C ALA A 23 -7.36 5.08 17.40
N LYS A 24 -6.83 4.87 16.19
CA LYS A 24 -6.50 5.92 15.23
C LYS A 24 -7.23 5.69 13.93
N LYS A 25 -8.18 6.58 13.61
CA LYS A 25 -8.74 6.64 12.26
C LYS A 25 -7.69 7.17 11.30
N THR A 26 -7.63 6.58 10.11
CA THR A 26 -6.70 6.99 9.07
C THR A 26 -7.42 7.34 7.78
N HIS A 27 -6.95 8.37 7.08
CA HIS A 27 -7.38 8.72 5.73
C HIS A 27 -6.19 8.80 4.77
N THR A 28 -6.46 8.62 3.47
CA THR A 28 -5.46 8.82 2.43
C THR A 28 -5.21 10.32 2.26
N ARG A 29 -4.02 10.79 2.64
CA ARG A 29 -3.62 12.19 2.47
C ARG A 29 -2.98 12.45 1.11
N HIS A 30 -2.21 11.49 0.62
CA HIS A 30 -1.53 11.60 -0.66
C HIS A 30 -1.47 10.24 -1.34
N LEU A 31 -1.63 10.25 -2.65
CA LEU A 31 -1.58 9.09 -3.52
C LEU A 31 -0.65 9.40 -4.67
N GLU A 32 0.38 8.58 -4.84
CA GLU A 32 1.39 8.75 -5.88
C GLU A 32 1.40 7.52 -6.78
N PHE A 33 1.18 7.74 -8.07
CA PHE A 33 1.26 6.71 -9.10
C PHE A 33 2.54 6.91 -9.90
N LYS A 34 3.42 5.91 -9.89
CA LYS A 34 4.65 5.91 -10.67
C LYS A 34 4.76 4.64 -11.50
N PRO A 35 4.66 4.71 -12.83
CA PRO A 35 5.04 3.60 -13.68
C PRO A 35 6.54 3.41 -13.55
N ASN A 36 6.97 2.32 -12.92
CA ASN A 36 8.38 2.02 -12.71
C ASN A 36 8.67 0.63 -13.29
N PRO A 37 9.78 0.45 -14.03
CA PRO A 37 10.23 -0.89 -14.37
C PRO A 37 10.48 -1.67 -13.07
N PRO A 38 10.11 -2.96 -13.00
CA PRO A 38 10.37 -3.78 -11.82
C PRO A 38 11.88 -3.80 -11.55
N PHE A 39 12.26 -3.40 -10.34
CA PHE A 39 13.63 -3.52 -9.88
C PHE A 39 13.69 -4.53 -8.72
N GLY A 40 14.62 -5.48 -8.79
CA GLY A 40 14.89 -6.43 -7.71
C GLY A 40 13.79 -7.48 -7.45
N GLY A 41 13.71 -7.95 -6.19
CA GLY A 41 12.93 -9.11 -5.76
C GLY A 41 11.40 -9.00 -5.89
N ALA A 42 10.87 -7.79 -6.12
CA ALA A 42 9.43 -7.60 -6.36
C ALA A 42 8.95 -8.35 -7.62
N SER A 43 9.80 -8.45 -8.66
CA SER A 43 9.50 -9.22 -9.88
C SER A 43 9.26 -10.72 -9.61
N GLN A 44 10.03 -11.30 -8.68
CA GLN A 44 9.97 -12.72 -8.34
C GLN A 44 8.68 -13.07 -7.57
N GLY A 45 8.30 -12.25 -6.57
CA GLY A 45 7.03 -12.42 -5.85
C GLY A 45 5.82 -12.12 -6.73
N MET A 46 6.01 -11.23 -7.72
CA MET A 46 5.10 -10.91 -8.81
C MET A 46 4.66 -12.11 -9.66
N GLY A 47 5.51 -13.13 -9.80
CA GLY A 47 5.41 -14.16 -10.86
C GLY A 47 5.77 -13.64 -12.27
N GLY A 48 6.45 -12.49 -12.35
CA GLY A 48 6.89 -11.87 -13.60
C GLY A 48 8.39 -12.01 -13.80
N TYR A 49 8.87 -11.85 -15.03
CA TYR A 49 10.31 -11.79 -15.31
C TYR A 49 10.86 -10.38 -15.08
N CYS A 50 12.13 -10.29 -14.67
CA CYS A 50 12.84 -9.01 -14.55
C CYS A 50 12.83 -8.31 -15.92
N GLY A 51 12.35 -7.06 -15.97
CA GLY A 51 12.19 -6.31 -17.22
C GLY A 51 10.77 -6.32 -17.82
N TYR A 52 9.75 -6.85 -17.12
CA TYR A 52 8.36 -6.66 -17.56
C TYR A 52 8.01 -5.16 -17.58
N PRO A 53 7.54 -4.60 -18.70
CA PRO A 53 7.50 -3.15 -18.91
C PRO A 53 6.50 -2.37 -18.03
N PHE A 54 5.57 -3.04 -17.34
CA PHE A 54 4.43 -2.35 -16.73
C PHE A 54 4.11 -2.82 -15.30
N HIS A 55 4.88 -2.33 -14.33
CA HIS A 55 4.44 -2.30 -12.93
C HIS A 55 4.18 -0.86 -12.49
N THR A 56 3.00 -0.60 -11.96
CA THR A 56 2.71 0.67 -11.30
C THR A 56 3.11 0.54 -9.84
N GLY A 57 4.09 1.35 -9.44
CA GLY A 57 4.36 1.62 -8.04
C GLY A 57 3.31 2.61 -7.52
N LEU A 58 2.48 2.16 -6.59
CA LEU A 58 1.53 2.99 -5.89
C LEU A 58 2.06 3.29 -4.49
N LYS A 59 2.15 4.57 -4.13
CA LYS A 59 2.41 4.96 -2.76
C LYS A 59 1.19 5.61 -2.14
N LYS A 60 0.67 5.02 -1.07
CA LYS A 60 -0.41 5.60 -0.25
C LYS A 60 0.16 6.14 1.03
N TYR A 61 0.02 7.43 1.25
CA TYR A 61 0.39 8.07 2.51
C TYR A 61 -0.86 8.21 3.36
N ARG A 62 -0.97 7.39 4.40
CA ARG A 62 -2.10 7.40 5.34
C ARG A 62 -1.77 8.30 6.52
N ALA A 63 -2.67 9.20 6.83
CA ALA A 63 -2.54 10.14 7.93
C ALA A 63 -3.57 9.89 9.01
N ASP A 64 -3.25 10.25 10.26
CA ASP A 64 -4.22 10.34 11.35
C ASP A 64 -5.06 11.64 11.26
N GLU A 65 -6.03 11.80 12.17
CA GLU A 65 -6.88 12.99 12.25
C GLU A 65 -6.11 14.30 12.47
N GLN A 66 -4.89 14.23 13.01
CA GLN A 66 -3.98 15.40 13.13
C GLN A 66 -3.13 15.61 11.87
N ASN A 67 -3.44 14.93 10.76
CA ASN A 67 -2.73 14.96 9.49
C ASN A 67 -1.27 14.48 9.56
N ARG A 68 -0.90 13.73 10.60
CA ARG A 68 0.44 13.12 10.72
C ARG A 68 0.46 11.81 9.95
N ILE A 69 1.48 11.60 9.12
CA ILE A 69 1.63 10.34 8.39
C ILE A 69 1.96 9.22 9.39
N VAL A 70 1.13 8.19 9.42
CA VAL A 70 1.29 7.02 10.31
C VAL A 70 1.66 5.75 9.56
N GLN A 71 1.40 5.71 8.25
CA GLN A 71 1.70 4.56 7.40
C GLN A 71 1.96 5.00 5.95
N ILE A 72 2.89 4.31 5.30
CA ILE A 72 3.17 4.43 3.87
C ILE A 72 3.05 3.04 3.25
N ASP A 73 2.05 2.86 2.39
CA ASP A 73 1.88 1.63 1.62
C ASP A 73 2.67 1.77 0.33
N ILE A 74 3.53 0.81 0.03
CA ILE A 74 4.23 0.71 -1.26
C ILE A 74 3.75 -0.55 -1.95
N GLU A 75 2.83 -0.38 -2.90
CA GLU A 75 2.21 -1.48 -3.61
C GLU A 75 2.76 -1.55 -5.03
N HIS A 76 3.00 -2.77 -5.51
CA HIS A 76 3.41 -3.04 -6.89
C HIS A 76 2.30 -3.83 -7.56
N TRP A 77 1.73 -3.26 -8.61
CA TRP A 77 0.64 -3.87 -9.36
C TRP A 77 1.07 -4.15 -10.79
N ARG A 78 0.65 -5.29 -11.34
CA ARG A 78 0.72 -5.56 -12.78
C ARG A 78 -0.37 -4.78 -13.49
N PHE A 79 0.01 -3.94 -14.45
CA PHE A 79 -0.96 -3.07 -15.14
C PHE A 79 -2.04 -3.86 -15.90
N GLU A 80 -1.70 -5.06 -16.38
CA GLU A 80 -2.62 -5.97 -17.06
C GLU A 80 -3.70 -6.59 -16.15
N SER A 81 -3.56 -6.45 -14.82
CA SER A 81 -4.40 -7.16 -13.84
C SER A 81 -5.28 -6.22 -13.01
N VAL A 82 -5.17 -4.90 -13.18
CA VAL A 82 -5.95 -3.92 -12.42
C VAL A 82 -6.37 -2.72 -13.24
N GLU A 83 -7.58 -2.24 -12.98
CA GLU A 83 -8.05 -0.94 -13.42
C GLU A 83 -8.17 -0.01 -12.20
N PHE A 84 -7.69 1.23 -12.34
CA PHE A 84 -7.84 2.26 -11.32
C PHE A 84 -8.98 3.19 -11.70
N PHE A 85 -10.01 3.24 -10.86
CA PHE A 85 -11.07 4.25 -10.95
C PHE A 85 -10.80 5.34 -9.90
N ILE A 86 -10.70 6.58 -10.38
CA ILE A 86 -10.63 7.77 -9.54
C ILE A 86 -11.87 8.59 -9.88
N ASP A 87 -12.80 8.66 -8.93
CA ASP A 87 -13.94 9.57 -8.99
C ASP A 87 -13.48 10.92 -8.42
N LEU A 88 -13.32 11.92 -9.29
CA LEU A 88 -12.72 13.23 -8.98
C LEU A 88 -13.79 14.28 -8.66
#